data_AF-A0A0L7KM26-F1
#
_entry.id   AF-A0A0L7KM26-F1
#
_cell.length_a   1.000
_cell.length_b   1.000
_cell.length_c   1.000
_cell.angle_alpha   90.00
_cell.angle_beta   90.00
_cell.angle_gamma   90.00
#
_symmetry.space_group_name_H-M   'P 1'
#
loop_
_entity.id
_entity.type
_entity.pdbx_description
1 polymer ?
#
loop_
_entity_poly.entity_id
_entity_poly.type
_entity_poly.pdbx_seq_one_letter_code
_entity_poly.pdbx_strand_id
1 'polypeptide(L)'
;MINKTKQVSNEAMEYANKMDEKNKDIIKIENELYNLINNNIRSLKGVKYEKVRKQARNAIDDINNIHSNIKTILTKSKERLDEIKKQPNIKREGDVLNNDKTKIAYITIQINNGRIESNLLNILNMKHNIDTILNKAMDYMNDVSKSDQIVINIDSLNMNDIYNKDKDLLINILKEKQNMEAEYKKMNEMYNYVNETEKEIIKHKKNYEIRIMEHIKKETNEKKKKFMESNNKSLTTLSGFIQIYVL
;
A
#
# COMPACT_ATOMS: atom_id res chain seq x y z
N MET A 1 -22.60 65.90 77.88
CA MET A 1 -21.27 65.54 77.33
C MET A 1 -21.44 64.33 76.42
N ILE A 2 -21.15 64.45 75.12
CA ILE A 2 -21.10 63.28 74.23
C ILE A 2 -19.88 62.45 74.66
N ASN A 3 -20.11 61.16 74.94
CA ASN A 3 -19.09 60.23 75.41
C ASN A 3 -18.13 59.91 74.25
N LYS A 4 -17.10 60.74 74.07
CA LYS A 4 -16.12 60.69 72.97
C LYS A 4 -15.54 59.28 72.76
N THR A 5 -15.39 58.50 73.82
CA THR A 5 -14.90 57.11 73.76
C THR A 5 -15.82 56.18 72.96
N LYS A 6 -17.14 56.33 73.12
CA LYS A 6 -18.14 55.53 72.38
C LYS A 6 -18.20 55.90 70.91
N GLN A 7 -17.99 57.19 70.59
CA GLN A 7 -17.90 57.67 69.21
C GLN A 7 -16.67 57.10 68.50
N VAL A 8 -15.48 57.21 69.11
CA VAL A 8 -14.23 56.67 68.55
C VAL A 8 -14.30 55.14 68.38
N SER A 9 -14.92 54.42 69.32
CA SER A 9 -15.11 52.98 69.20
C SER A 9 -16.02 52.59 68.02
N ASN A 10 -17.10 53.34 67.77
CA ASN A 10 -17.98 53.09 66.64
C ASN A 10 -17.30 53.39 65.30
N GLU A 11 -16.55 54.49 65.22
CA GLU A 11 -15.76 54.86 64.04
C GLU A 11 -14.69 53.79 63.74
N ALA A 12 -14.03 53.23 64.77
CA ALA A 12 -13.05 52.16 64.62
C ALA A 12 -13.68 50.84 64.13
N MET A 13 -14.86 50.45 64.65
CA MET A 13 -15.58 49.26 64.15
C MET A 13 -16.06 49.43 62.71
N GLU A 14 -16.55 50.62 62.35
CA GLU A 14 -17.00 50.90 60.99
C GLU A 14 -15.83 50.87 60.00
N TYR A 15 -14.65 51.35 60.41
CA TYR A 15 -13.42 51.25 59.64
C TYR A 15 -12.96 49.79 59.46
N ALA A 16 -12.99 48.99 60.52
CA ALA A 16 -12.64 47.57 60.48
C ALA A 16 -13.56 46.79 59.52
N ASN A 17 -14.88 47.01 59.59
CA ASN A 17 -15.84 46.37 58.69
C ASN A 17 -15.62 46.77 57.21
N LYS A 18 -15.32 48.04 56.94
CA LYS A 18 -14.97 48.51 55.58
C LYS A 18 -13.66 47.88 55.07
N MET A 19 -12.70 47.62 55.96
CA MET A 19 -11.47 46.91 55.61
C MET A 19 -11.72 45.43 55.32
N ASP A 20 -12.58 44.76 56.09
CA ASP A 20 -12.97 43.37 55.84
C ASP A 20 -13.73 43.20 54.51
N GLU A 21 -14.62 44.12 54.18
CA GLU A 21 -15.30 44.14 52.87
C GLU A 21 -14.30 44.33 51.73
N LYS A 22 -13.37 45.29 51.85
CA LYS A 22 -12.29 45.47 50.87
C LYS A 22 -11.41 44.23 50.73
N ASN A 23 -11.09 43.55 51.81
CA ASN A 23 -10.30 42.31 51.77
C ASN A 23 -11.04 41.19 51.02
N LYS A 24 -12.35 41.06 51.22
CA LYS A 24 -13.18 40.09 50.47
C LYS A 24 -13.21 40.42 48.98
N ASP A 25 -13.32 41.69 48.62
CA ASP A 25 -13.27 42.14 47.22
C ASP A 25 -11.91 41.87 46.57
N ILE A 26 -10.81 42.11 47.30
CA ILE A 26 -9.45 41.79 46.85
C ILE A 26 -9.33 40.28 46.55
N ILE A 27 -9.74 39.42 47.49
CA ILE A 27 -9.71 37.95 47.30
C ILE A 27 -10.55 37.53 46.08
N LYS A 28 -11.70 38.16 45.87
CA LYS A 28 -12.55 37.88 44.70
C LYS A 28 -11.84 38.25 43.39
N ILE A 29 -11.22 39.43 43.33
CA ILE A 29 -10.47 39.89 42.16
C ILE A 29 -9.26 38.98 41.89
N GLU A 30 -8.54 38.56 42.93
CA GLU A 30 -7.41 37.62 42.80
C GLU A 30 -7.85 36.28 42.18
N ASN A 31 -8.99 35.74 42.63
CA ASN A 31 -9.56 34.52 42.06
C ASN A 31 -10.01 34.70 40.59
N GLU A 32 -10.63 35.83 40.26
CA GLU A 32 -11.01 36.16 38.88
C GLU A 32 -9.79 36.30 37.96
N LEU A 33 -8.73 36.97 38.42
CA LEU A 33 -7.47 37.09 37.70
C LEU A 33 -6.79 35.74 37.49
N TYR A 34 -6.74 34.90 38.52
CA TYR A 34 -6.21 33.54 38.42
C TYR A 34 -6.95 32.72 37.36
N ASN A 35 -8.29 32.78 37.36
CA ASN A 35 -9.12 32.12 36.35
C ASN A 35 -8.89 32.68 34.93
N LEU A 36 -8.75 33.99 34.78
CA LEU A 36 -8.50 34.63 33.49
C LEU A 36 -7.13 34.24 32.92
N ILE A 37 -6.08 34.28 33.74
CA ILE A 37 -4.72 33.85 33.37
C ILE A 37 -4.74 32.38 32.93
N ASN A 38 -5.41 31.52 33.70
CA ASN A 38 -5.53 30.10 33.38
C ASN A 38 -6.25 29.84 32.05
N ASN A 39 -7.34 30.55 31.79
CA ASN A 39 -8.08 30.43 30.53
C ASN A 39 -7.24 30.91 29.33
N ASN A 40 -6.50 32.01 29.49
CA ASN A 40 -5.62 32.52 28.45
C ASN A 40 -4.44 31.59 28.17
N ILE A 41 -3.81 31.02 29.20
CA ILE A 41 -2.75 30.02 29.04
C ILE A 41 -3.30 28.79 28.31
N ARG A 42 -4.47 28.27 28.72
CA ARG A 42 -5.13 27.14 28.04
C ARG A 42 -5.40 27.43 26.57
N SER A 43 -5.89 28.63 26.23
CA SER A 43 -6.16 29.02 24.84
C SER A 43 -4.88 29.08 23.99
N LEU A 44 -3.86 29.80 24.46
CA LEU A 44 -2.59 29.97 23.72
C LEU A 44 -1.81 28.66 23.56
N LYS A 45 -1.76 27.87 24.63
CA LYS A 45 -1.08 26.58 24.63
C LYS A 45 -1.89 25.58 23.81
N GLY A 46 -3.19 25.42 24.06
CA GLY A 46 -4.10 24.48 23.39
C GLY A 46 -4.02 24.52 21.86
N VAL A 47 -3.96 25.73 21.26
CA VAL A 47 -3.82 25.89 19.80
C VAL A 47 -2.54 25.24 19.25
N LYS A 48 -1.42 25.30 19.97
CA LYS A 48 -0.15 24.68 19.54
C LYS A 48 -0.19 23.15 19.62
N TYR A 49 -0.77 22.57 20.67
CA TYR A 49 -0.94 21.10 20.76
C TYR A 49 -1.87 20.60 19.68
N GLU A 50 -3.00 21.26 19.48
CA GLU A 50 -3.98 20.84 18.49
C GLU A 50 -3.39 20.85 17.08
N LYS A 51 -2.50 21.80 16.78
CA LYS A 51 -1.75 21.80 15.52
C LYS A 51 -0.89 20.55 15.34
N VAL A 52 -0.13 20.14 16.37
CA VAL A 52 0.72 18.94 16.34
C VAL A 52 -0.15 17.67 16.21
N ARG A 53 -1.24 17.59 16.98
CA ARG A 53 -2.19 16.46 16.93
C ARG A 53 -2.85 16.34 15.56
N LYS A 54 -3.27 17.46 14.97
CA LYS A 54 -3.83 17.49 13.62
C LYS A 54 -2.81 17.01 12.57
N GLN A 55 -1.55 17.41 12.70
CA GLN A 55 -0.49 16.91 11.81
C GLN A 55 -0.28 15.40 11.97
N ALA A 56 -0.33 14.88 13.20
CA ALA A 56 -0.23 13.44 13.46
C ALA A 56 -1.41 12.68 12.83
N ARG A 57 -2.64 13.16 13.01
CA ARG A 57 -3.86 12.59 12.40
C ARG A 57 -3.73 12.52 10.87
N ASN A 58 -3.37 13.63 10.24
CA ASN A 58 -3.17 13.67 8.78
C ASN A 58 -2.09 12.68 8.30
N ALA A 59 -0.98 12.55 9.04
CA ALA A 59 0.07 11.60 8.67
C ALA A 59 -0.37 10.14 8.80
N ILE A 60 -1.22 9.82 9.78
CA ILE A 60 -1.83 8.49 9.92
C ILE A 60 -2.83 8.21 8.80
N ASP A 61 -3.64 9.19 8.41
CA ASP A 61 -4.54 9.06 7.26
C ASP A 61 -3.75 8.76 5.98
N ASP A 62 -2.63 9.44 5.76
CA ASP A 62 -1.73 9.16 4.64
C ASP A 62 -1.16 7.73 4.70
N ILE A 63 -0.69 7.28 5.87
CA ILE A 63 -0.20 5.90 6.07
C ILE A 63 -1.30 4.88 5.75
N ASN A 64 -2.51 5.09 6.24
CA ASN A 64 -3.65 4.20 5.99
C ASN A 64 -4.04 4.15 4.51
N ASN A 65 -4.00 5.30 3.82
CA ASN A 65 -4.24 5.37 2.38
C ASN A 65 -3.20 4.56 1.60
N ILE A 66 -1.91 4.70 1.95
CA ILE A 66 -0.84 3.92 1.32
C ILE A 66 -1.00 2.42 1.64
N HIS A 67 -1.32 2.06 2.89
CA HIS A 67 -1.56 0.67 3.31
C HIS A 67 -2.70 0.02 2.51
N SER A 68 -3.79 0.74 2.27
CA SER A 68 -4.91 0.26 1.45
C SER A 68 -4.48 -0.03 0.00
N ASN A 69 -3.66 0.85 -0.58
CA ASN A 69 -3.11 0.64 -1.92
C ASN A 69 -2.17 -0.59 -1.96
N ILE A 70 -1.31 -0.75 -0.96
CA ILE A 70 -0.45 -1.93 -0.79
C ILE A 70 -1.29 -3.21 -0.71
N LYS A 71 -2.36 -3.21 0.09
CA LYS A 71 -3.24 -4.37 0.26
C LYS A 71 -3.86 -4.81 -1.07
N THR A 72 -4.19 -3.84 -1.92
CA THR A 72 -4.67 -4.11 -3.28
C THR A 72 -3.59 -4.79 -4.13
N ILE A 73 -2.34 -4.32 -4.09
CA ILE A 73 -1.22 -4.95 -4.80
C ILE A 73 -0.98 -6.38 -4.28
N LEU A 74 -0.92 -6.57 -2.96
CA LEU A 74 -0.73 -7.89 -2.34
C LEU A 74 -1.80 -8.89 -2.75
N THR A 75 -3.06 -8.46 -2.81
CA THR A 75 -4.18 -9.30 -3.23
C THR A 75 -4.01 -9.74 -4.69
N LYS A 76 -3.77 -8.80 -5.59
CA LYS A 76 -3.52 -9.08 -7.02
C LYS A 76 -2.30 -9.97 -7.23
N SER A 77 -1.21 -9.73 -6.49
CA SER A 77 -0.01 -10.57 -6.57
C SER A 77 -0.26 -12.00 -6.11
N LYS A 78 -1.08 -12.20 -5.07
CA LYS A 78 -1.46 -13.54 -4.61
C LYS A 78 -2.32 -14.27 -5.65
N GLU A 79 -3.37 -13.61 -6.14
CA GLU A 79 -4.24 -14.16 -7.18
C GLU A 79 -3.41 -14.57 -8.41
N ARG A 80 -2.49 -13.71 -8.82
CA ARG A 80 -1.63 -13.97 -9.97
C ARG A 80 -0.67 -15.14 -9.76
N LEU A 81 -0.09 -15.25 -8.57
CA LEU A 81 0.78 -16.38 -8.22
C LEU A 81 0.00 -17.71 -8.25
N ASP A 82 -1.25 -17.70 -7.77
CA ASP A 82 -2.12 -18.87 -7.81
C ASP A 82 -2.53 -19.22 -9.25
N GLU A 83 -2.77 -18.23 -10.11
CA GLU A 83 -3.01 -18.44 -11.55
C GLU A 83 -1.82 -19.11 -12.23
N ILE A 84 -0.60 -18.60 -12.00
CA ILE A 84 0.63 -19.14 -12.59
C ILE A 84 0.82 -20.61 -12.20
N LYS A 85 0.62 -20.96 -10.93
CA LYS A 85 0.73 -22.34 -10.45
C LYS A 85 -0.31 -23.27 -11.05
N LYS A 86 -1.46 -22.74 -11.46
CA LYS A 86 -2.55 -23.49 -12.09
C LYS A 86 -2.42 -23.57 -13.61
N GLN A 87 -1.53 -22.79 -14.25
CA GLN A 87 -1.40 -22.81 -15.70
C GLN A 87 -0.85 -24.17 -16.17
N PRO A 88 -1.65 -24.96 -16.90
CA PRO A 88 -1.15 -26.21 -17.47
C PRO A 88 -0.16 -25.92 -18.61
N ASN A 89 0.71 -26.89 -18.88
CA ASN A 89 1.45 -26.92 -20.14
C ASN A 89 0.45 -26.86 -21.30
N ILE A 90 0.57 -25.85 -22.17
CA ILE A 90 -0.40 -25.62 -23.23
C ILE A 90 -0.10 -26.59 -24.37
N LYS A 91 -1.05 -27.49 -24.64
CA LYS A 91 -1.08 -28.34 -25.82
C LYS A 91 -1.92 -27.66 -26.89
N ARG A 92 -1.36 -27.42 -28.08
CA ARG A 92 -2.15 -27.03 -29.27
C ARG A 92 -2.15 -28.15 -30.30
N GLU A 93 -3.33 -28.38 -30.86
CA GLU A 93 -3.56 -29.19 -32.05
C GLU A 93 -3.38 -28.32 -33.29
N GLY A 94 -2.60 -28.81 -34.26
CA GLY A 94 -2.57 -28.25 -35.60
C GLY A 94 -3.05 -29.30 -36.60
N ASP A 95 -4.05 -28.96 -37.40
CA ASP A 95 -4.47 -29.80 -38.53
C ASP A 95 -3.40 -29.77 -39.62
N VAL A 96 -2.58 -30.83 -39.65
CA VAL A 96 -1.57 -31.03 -40.69
C VAL A 96 -2.21 -31.85 -41.82
N LEU A 97 -2.99 -31.15 -42.67
CA LEU A 97 -3.51 -31.57 -43.98
C LEU A 97 -4.51 -32.76 -44.04
N ASN A 98 -5.61 -32.51 -44.76
CA ASN A 98 -6.53 -33.51 -45.32
C ASN A 98 -5.78 -34.48 -46.26
N ASN A 99 -5.37 -35.63 -45.74
CA ASN A 99 -5.51 -36.90 -46.44
C ASN A 99 -6.06 -37.92 -45.42
N ASP A 100 -6.66 -39.02 -45.90
CA ASP A 100 -7.52 -39.96 -45.14
C ASP A 100 -6.89 -40.63 -43.88
N LYS A 101 -5.68 -40.23 -43.46
CA LYS A 101 -5.11 -40.50 -42.14
C LYS A 101 -4.54 -39.21 -41.52
N THR A 102 -5.41 -38.36 -40.96
CA THR A 102 -5.04 -37.15 -40.21
C THR A 102 -4.13 -37.51 -39.02
N LYS A 103 -2.80 -37.34 -39.18
CA LYS A 103 -1.85 -37.37 -38.07
C LYS A 103 -1.74 -35.96 -37.48
N ILE A 104 -2.46 -35.72 -36.38
CA ILE A 104 -2.37 -34.47 -35.61
C ILE A 104 -1.01 -34.43 -34.91
N ALA A 105 -0.26 -33.34 -35.11
CA ALA A 105 0.96 -33.07 -34.35
C ALA A 105 0.65 -32.14 -33.17
N TYR A 106 1.05 -32.55 -31.96
CA TYR A 106 0.88 -31.75 -30.75
C TYR A 106 2.18 -31.01 -30.42
N ILE A 107 2.12 -29.69 -30.32
CA ILE A 107 3.23 -28.88 -29.79
C ILE A 107 2.90 -28.57 -28.32
N THR A 108 3.87 -28.82 -27.44
CA THR A 108 3.80 -28.38 -26.03
C THR A 108 4.86 -27.30 -25.81
N ILE A 109 4.44 -26.12 -25.37
CA ILE A 109 5.35 -25.04 -24.98
C ILE A 109 5.29 -24.89 -23.46
N GLN A 110 6.45 -25.04 -22.81
CA GLN A 110 6.61 -24.78 -21.38
C GLN A 110 7.11 -23.35 -21.19
N ILE A 111 6.40 -22.57 -20.38
CA ILE A 111 6.79 -21.21 -20.05
C ILE A 111 7.50 -21.25 -18.70
N ASN A 112 8.75 -20.77 -18.66
CA ASN A 112 9.48 -20.65 -17.40
C ASN A 112 9.08 -19.34 -16.70
N ASN A 113 8.17 -19.43 -15.73
CA ASN A 113 7.69 -18.30 -14.94
C ASN A 113 8.53 -18.03 -13.68
N GLY A 114 9.67 -18.69 -13.47
CA GLY A 114 10.40 -18.63 -12.20
C GLY A 114 10.79 -17.21 -11.74
N ARG A 115 11.11 -16.30 -12.68
CA ARG A 115 11.39 -14.89 -12.37
C ARG A 115 10.14 -14.14 -11.90
N ILE A 116 8.98 -14.44 -12.49
CA ILE A 116 7.70 -13.84 -12.11
C ILE A 116 7.30 -14.36 -10.73
N GLU A 117 7.36 -15.67 -10.52
CA GLU A 117 7.03 -16.31 -9.24
C GLU A 117 7.89 -15.76 -8.10
N SER A 118 9.20 -15.64 -8.31
CA SER A 118 10.12 -15.08 -7.32
C SER A 118 9.76 -13.63 -6.93
N ASN A 119 9.48 -12.77 -7.92
CA ASN A 119 9.10 -11.38 -7.65
C ASN A 119 7.73 -11.27 -6.96
N LEU A 120 6.75 -12.08 -7.35
CA LEU A 120 5.45 -12.13 -6.67
C LEU A 120 5.61 -12.58 -5.22
N LEU A 121 6.45 -13.58 -4.95
CA LEU A 121 6.73 -14.03 -3.59
C LEU A 121 7.43 -12.95 -2.75
N ASN A 122 8.38 -12.23 -3.34
CA ASN A 122 9.05 -11.10 -2.67
C ASN A 122 8.05 -10.01 -2.29
N ILE A 123 7.14 -9.64 -3.19
CA ILE A 123 6.04 -8.68 -2.90
C ILE A 123 5.21 -9.17 -1.70
N LEU A 124 4.82 -10.45 -1.68
CA LEU A 124 4.02 -11.00 -0.59
C LEU A 124 4.76 -11.02 0.75
N ASN A 125 6.08 -11.26 0.73
CA ASN A 125 6.91 -11.27 1.93
C ASN A 125 7.09 -9.88 2.56
N MET A 126 6.87 -8.79 1.81
CA MET A 126 6.92 -7.42 2.35
C MET A 126 5.74 -7.12 3.30
N LYS A 127 4.68 -7.93 3.29
CA LYS A 127 3.46 -7.73 4.09
C LYS A 127 3.78 -7.52 5.59
N HIS A 128 4.64 -8.36 6.16
CA HIS A 128 4.94 -8.29 7.59
C HIS A 128 5.57 -6.95 7.99
N ASN A 129 6.51 -6.45 7.18
CA ASN A 129 7.15 -5.16 7.44
C ASN A 129 6.15 -4.01 7.35
N ILE A 130 5.26 -4.05 6.35
CA ILE A 130 4.22 -3.05 6.15
C ILE A 130 3.24 -3.02 7.33
N ASP A 131 2.77 -4.18 7.78
CA ASP A 131 1.87 -4.28 8.93
C ASP A 131 2.59 -3.81 10.22
N THR A 132 3.89 -4.07 10.34
CA THR A 132 4.70 -3.58 11.47
C THR A 132 4.81 -2.04 11.49
N ILE A 133 5.04 -1.42 10.34
CA ILE A 133 5.10 0.05 10.21
C ILE A 133 3.75 0.66 10.61
N LEU A 134 2.64 0.11 10.10
CA LEU A 134 1.29 0.57 10.44
C LEU A 134 1.03 0.48 11.95
N ASN A 135 1.32 -0.66 12.57
CA ASN A 135 1.08 -0.86 14.00
C ASN A 135 1.89 0.13 14.84
N LYS A 136 3.17 0.34 14.54
CA LYS A 136 4.00 1.35 15.23
C LYS A 136 3.41 2.75 15.12
N ALA A 137 2.97 3.14 13.91
CA ALA A 137 2.37 4.44 13.69
C ALA A 137 1.08 4.61 14.50
N MET A 138 0.23 3.58 14.55
CA MET A 138 -1.00 3.56 15.34
C MET A 138 -0.72 3.62 16.85
N ASP A 139 0.31 2.94 17.34
CA ASP A 139 0.73 2.99 18.75
C ASP A 139 1.16 4.41 19.15
N TYR A 140 1.98 5.07 18.32
CA TYR A 140 2.34 6.47 18.55
C TYR A 140 1.11 7.38 18.53
N MET A 141 0.16 7.16 17.61
CA MET A 141 -1.07 7.95 17.53
C MET A 141 -1.99 7.76 18.74
N ASN A 142 -2.08 6.54 19.27
CA ASN A 142 -2.80 6.24 20.49
C ASN A 142 -2.21 7.01 21.68
N ASP A 143 -0.89 7.10 21.76
CA ASP A 143 -0.22 7.85 22.82
C ASP A 143 -0.39 9.38 22.67
N VAL A 144 -0.46 9.90 21.45
CA VAL A 144 -0.85 11.30 21.19
C VAL A 144 -2.29 11.56 21.67
N SER A 145 -3.21 10.61 21.45
CA SER A 145 -4.64 10.75 21.77
C SER A 145 -4.95 10.60 23.26
N LYS A 146 -4.17 9.81 24.02
CA LYS A 146 -4.32 9.73 25.49
C LYS A 146 -4.08 11.08 26.18
N SER A 147 -3.30 11.95 25.54
CA SER A 147 -3.06 13.32 25.99
C SER A 147 -4.29 14.24 25.84
N ASP A 148 -5.36 13.80 25.15
CA ASP A 148 -6.68 14.46 25.12
C ASP A 148 -7.52 14.19 26.39
N GLN A 149 -7.24 13.12 27.15
CA GLN A 149 -8.04 12.71 28.32
C GLN A 149 -7.58 13.31 29.67
N ILE A 150 -6.49 14.08 29.68
CA ILE A 150 -6.01 14.72 30.90
C ILE A 150 -6.86 15.96 31.16
N VAL A 151 -7.84 15.82 32.06
CA VAL A 151 -8.52 16.95 32.71
C VAL A 151 -7.42 17.85 33.30
N ILE A 152 -7.29 19.07 32.76
CA ILE A 152 -6.21 20.00 33.09
C ILE A 152 -6.39 20.52 34.52
N ASN A 153 -5.85 19.78 35.50
CA ASN A 153 -5.56 20.29 36.83
C ASN A 153 -4.19 21.01 36.73
N ILE A 154 -4.20 22.34 36.84
CA ILE A 154 -3.05 23.20 36.49
C ILE A 154 -1.89 23.03 37.48
N ASP A 155 -2.17 22.60 38.70
CA ASP A 155 -1.15 22.44 39.74
C ASP A 155 -0.17 21.27 39.52
N SER A 156 -0.44 20.38 38.54
CA SER A 156 0.35 19.16 38.37
C SER A 156 0.87 18.87 36.96
N LEU A 157 0.61 19.72 35.95
CA LEU A 157 0.99 19.43 34.56
C LEU A 157 1.94 20.48 34.00
N ASN A 158 3.22 20.09 33.88
CA ASN A 158 4.17 20.84 33.06
C ASN A 158 3.77 20.72 31.58
N MET A 159 2.90 21.62 31.14
CA MET A 159 2.38 21.66 29.78
C MET A 159 3.49 21.62 28.70
N ASN A 160 4.69 22.13 29.00
CA ASN A 160 5.81 22.06 28.06
C ASN A 160 6.29 20.62 27.81
N ASP A 161 6.24 19.75 28.83
CA ASP A 161 6.66 18.35 28.69
C ASP A 161 5.69 17.57 27.80
N ILE A 162 4.39 17.82 27.95
CA ILE A 162 3.35 17.24 27.09
C ILE A 162 3.55 17.65 25.63
N TYR A 163 3.88 18.93 25.40
CA TYR A 163 4.07 19.46 24.05
C TYR A 163 5.27 18.80 23.38
N ASN A 164 6.38 18.70 24.11
CA ASN A 164 7.60 18.07 23.61
C ASN A 164 7.36 16.59 23.32
N LYS A 165 6.63 15.89 24.21
CA LYS A 165 6.24 14.49 23.99
C LYS A 165 5.38 14.31 22.73
N ASP A 166 4.32 15.10 22.57
CA ASP A 166 3.45 15.04 21.38
C ASP A 166 4.25 15.34 20.10
N LYS A 167 5.21 16.26 20.16
CA LYS A 167 6.11 16.60 19.04
C LYS A 167 7.06 15.44 18.69
N ASP A 168 7.63 14.78 19.68
CA ASP A 168 8.51 13.62 19.47
C ASP A 168 7.73 12.44 18.88
N LEU A 169 6.50 12.21 19.35
CA LEU A 169 5.58 11.22 18.77
C LEU A 169 5.24 11.56 17.32
N LEU A 170 4.94 12.83 17.01
CA LEU A 170 4.73 13.28 15.63
C LEU A 170 5.95 12.99 14.74
N ILE A 171 7.16 13.27 15.22
CA ILE A 171 8.39 12.97 14.47
C ILE A 171 8.48 11.47 14.16
N ASN A 172 8.13 10.60 15.11
CA ASN A 172 8.13 9.16 14.89
C ASN A 172 7.05 8.71 13.90
N ILE A 173 5.84 9.27 13.97
CA ILE A 173 4.78 9.01 12.97
C ILE A 173 5.24 9.43 11.57
N LEU A 174 5.89 10.59 11.43
CA LEU A 174 6.41 11.06 10.14
C LEU A 174 7.53 10.16 9.59
N LYS A 175 8.38 9.60 10.46
CA LYS A 175 9.36 8.59 10.06
C LYS A 175 8.69 7.31 9.56
N GLU A 176 7.68 6.81 10.27
CA GLU A 176 6.94 5.62 9.82
C GLU A 176 6.18 5.89 8.50
N LYS A 177 5.70 7.11 8.28
CA LYS A 177 5.14 7.52 6.98
C LYS A 177 6.19 7.38 5.86
N GLN A 178 7.39 7.90 6.06
CA GLN A 178 8.48 7.77 5.09
C GLN A 178 8.86 6.31 4.84
N ASN A 179 8.89 5.48 5.89
CA ASN A 179 9.13 4.04 5.76
C ASN A 179 8.04 3.37 4.91
N MET A 180 6.77 3.69 5.17
CA MET A 180 5.62 3.17 4.40
C MET A 180 5.70 3.58 2.92
N GLU A 181 6.02 4.83 2.63
CA GLU A 181 6.21 5.34 1.27
C GLU A 181 7.35 4.61 0.53
N ALA A 182 8.46 4.34 1.22
CA ALA A 182 9.60 3.63 0.66
C ALA A 182 9.25 2.16 0.33
N GLU A 183 8.56 1.46 1.23
CA GLU A 183 8.10 0.09 0.98
C GLU A 183 7.06 0.04 -0.14
N TYR A 184 6.13 1.00 -0.19
CA TYR A 184 5.18 1.11 -1.30
C TYR A 184 5.87 1.31 -2.65
N LYS A 185 6.87 2.21 -2.72
CA LYS A 185 7.63 2.46 -3.95
C LYS A 185 8.33 1.18 -4.44
N LYS A 186 9.06 0.48 -3.57
CA LYS A 186 9.73 -0.79 -3.91
C LYS A 186 8.72 -1.84 -4.41
N MET A 187 7.60 -1.99 -3.71
CA MET A 187 6.56 -2.94 -4.08
C MET A 187 5.98 -2.61 -5.47
N ASN A 188 5.71 -1.34 -5.75
CA ASN A 188 5.16 -0.91 -7.02
C ASN A 188 6.16 -1.12 -8.18
N GLU A 189 7.46 -0.86 -7.96
CA GLU A 189 8.51 -1.14 -8.94
C GLU A 189 8.58 -2.63 -9.28
N MET A 190 8.56 -3.51 -8.27
CA MET A 190 8.54 -4.97 -8.48
C MET A 190 7.27 -5.41 -9.20
N TYR A 191 6.12 -4.87 -8.83
CA TYR A 191 4.83 -5.21 -9.46
C TYR A 191 4.79 -4.79 -10.93
N ASN A 192 5.32 -3.60 -11.26
CA ASN A 192 5.42 -3.14 -12.64
C ASN A 192 6.38 -4.00 -13.46
N TYR A 193 7.52 -4.40 -12.88
CA TYR A 193 8.46 -5.32 -13.53
C TYR A 193 7.81 -6.67 -13.86
N VAL A 194 7.02 -7.21 -12.94
CA VAL A 194 6.21 -8.43 -13.16
C VAL A 194 5.28 -8.24 -14.37
N ASN A 195 4.50 -7.16 -14.39
CA ASN A 195 3.54 -6.91 -15.47
C ASN A 195 4.21 -6.78 -16.84
N GLU A 196 5.34 -6.08 -16.93
CA GLU A 196 6.06 -5.93 -18.21
C GLU A 196 6.70 -7.24 -18.65
N THR A 197 7.33 -7.98 -17.73
CA THR A 197 7.91 -9.29 -18.03
C THR A 197 6.85 -10.27 -18.55
N GLU A 198 5.65 -10.26 -17.95
CA GLU A 198 4.54 -11.09 -18.40
C GLU A 198 4.08 -10.76 -19.82
N LYS A 199 3.97 -9.46 -20.16
CA LYS A 199 3.65 -9.03 -21.53
C LYS A 199 4.70 -9.52 -22.52
N GLU A 200 5.97 -9.41 -22.17
CA GLU A 200 7.07 -9.88 -23.01
C GLU A 200 7.04 -11.40 -23.20
N ILE A 201 6.79 -12.17 -22.14
CA ILE A 201 6.68 -13.63 -22.23
C ILE A 201 5.51 -14.03 -23.14
N ILE A 202 4.35 -13.38 -23.00
CA ILE A 202 3.19 -13.63 -23.87
C ILE A 202 3.52 -13.32 -25.33
N LYS A 203 4.23 -12.22 -25.60
CA LYS A 203 4.68 -11.85 -26.94
C LYS A 203 5.65 -12.86 -27.53
N HIS A 204 6.68 -13.24 -26.78
CA HIS A 204 7.67 -14.23 -27.20
C HIS A 204 7.03 -15.58 -27.49
N LYS A 205 6.11 -16.02 -26.63
CA LYS A 205 5.33 -17.23 -26.83
C LYS A 205 4.58 -17.21 -28.17
N LYS A 206 3.82 -16.15 -28.46
CA LYS A 206 3.07 -16.02 -29.73
C LYS A 206 4.00 -16.09 -30.94
N ASN A 207 5.15 -15.39 -30.88
CA ASN A 207 6.13 -15.42 -31.97
C ASN A 207 6.73 -16.81 -32.19
N TYR A 208 7.02 -17.52 -31.10
CA TYR A 208 7.56 -18.88 -31.16
C TYR A 208 6.54 -19.88 -31.72
N GLU A 209 5.28 -19.77 -31.30
CA GLU A 209 4.15 -20.56 -31.84
C GLU A 209 4.04 -20.38 -33.37
N ILE A 210 4.06 -19.15 -33.87
CA ILE A 210 3.96 -18.86 -35.31
C ILE A 210 5.14 -19.50 -36.07
N ARG A 211 6.38 -19.29 -35.61
CA ARG A 211 7.58 -19.80 -36.29
C ARG A 211 7.61 -21.34 -36.36
N ILE A 212 7.22 -22.03 -35.28
CA ILE A 212 7.14 -23.50 -35.30
C ILE A 212 6.07 -23.96 -36.30
N MET A 213 4.89 -23.34 -36.29
CA MET A 213 3.81 -23.71 -37.21
C MET A 213 4.20 -23.48 -38.68
N GLU A 214 4.89 -22.38 -38.98
CA GLU A 214 5.44 -22.10 -40.32
C GLU A 214 6.47 -23.16 -40.73
N HIS A 215 7.37 -23.53 -39.83
CA HIS A 215 8.38 -24.56 -40.09
C HIS A 215 7.73 -25.92 -40.39
N ILE A 216 6.77 -26.36 -39.57
CA ILE A 216 6.02 -27.61 -39.77
C ILE A 216 5.29 -27.60 -41.12
N LYS A 217 4.61 -26.49 -41.47
CA LYS A 217 3.93 -26.35 -42.77
C LYS A 217 4.91 -26.47 -43.93
N LYS A 218 6.08 -25.83 -43.83
CA LYS A 218 7.13 -25.89 -44.86
C LYS A 218 7.66 -27.31 -45.06
N GLU A 219 8.09 -27.98 -43.98
CA GLU A 219 8.58 -29.36 -44.06
C GLU A 219 7.54 -30.33 -44.62
N THR A 220 6.27 -30.14 -44.24
CA THR A 220 5.18 -30.99 -44.71
C THR A 220 4.94 -30.79 -46.21
N ASN A 221 4.94 -29.54 -46.68
CA ASN A 221 4.80 -29.23 -48.10
C ASN A 221 5.97 -29.79 -48.93
N GLU A 222 7.20 -29.71 -48.42
CA GLU A 222 8.38 -30.29 -49.07
C GLU A 222 8.30 -31.82 -49.16
N LYS A 223 7.89 -32.50 -48.08
CA LYS A 223 7.67 -33.97 -48.10
C LYS A 223 6.57 -34.37 -49.07
N LYS A 224 5.45 -33.63 -49.11
CA LYS A 224 4.36 -33.85 -50.08
C LYS A 224 4.84 -33.68 -51.51
N LYS A 225 5.63 -32.64 -51.80
CA LYS A 225 6.21 -32.42 -53.13
C LYS A 225 7.10 -33.59 -53.56
N LYS A 226 8.03 -34.04 -52.70
CA LYS A 226 8.89 -35.20 -52.97
C LYS A 226 8.08 -36.49 -53.21
N PHE A 227 7.02 -36.71 -52.44
CA PHE A 227 6.14 -37.87 -52.63
C PHE A 227 5.42 -37.83 -53.99
N MET A 228 4.84 -36.68 -54.36
CA MET A 228 4.17 -36.51 -55.65
C MET A 228 5.15 -36.66 -56.82
N GLU A 229 6.36 -36.11 -56.72
CA GLU A 229 7.42 -36.30 -57.72
C GLU A 229 7.82 -37.77 -57.88
N SER A 230 7.94 -38.51 -56.76
CA SER A 230 8.23 -39.94 -56.78
C SER A 230 7.11 -40.75 -57.44
N ASN A 231 5.86 -40.50 -57.06
CA ASN A 231 4.71 -41.19 -57.66
C ASN A 231 4.57 -40.88 -59.16
N ASN A 232 4.78 -39.63 -59.56
CA ASN A 232 4.75 -39.26 -60.98
C ASN A 232 5.84 -39.99 -61.78
N LYS A 233 7.05 -40.13 -61.23
CA LYS A 233 8.12 -40.93 -61.85
C LYS A 233 7.75 -42.41 -61.96
N SER A 234 7.17 -43.00 -60.92
CA SER A 234 6.70 -44.38 -60.97
C SER A 234 5.61 -44.58 -62.02
N LEU A 235 4.65 -43.65 -62.11
CA LEU A 235 3.57 -43.67 -63.10
C LEU A 235 4.10 -43.53 -64.54
N THR A 236 5.02 -42.60 -64.81
CA THR A 236 5.62 -42.47 -66.15
C THR A 236 6.44 -43.70 -66.53
N THR A 237 7.14 -44.30 -65.57
CA THR A 237 7.87 -45.56 -65.81
C THR A 237 6.90 -46.69 -66.15
N LEU A 238 5.80 -46.83 -65.41
CA LEU A 238 4.76 -47.83 -65.67
C LEU A 238 4.09 -47.62 -67.03
N SER A 239 3.79 -46.35 -67.38
CA SER A 239 3.23 -45.98 -68.68
C SER A 239 4.17 -46.33 -69.84
N GLY A 240 5.48 -46.11 -69.66
CA GLY A 240 6.50 -46.49 -70.64
C GLY A 240 6.58 -48.00 -70.84
N PHE A 241 6.47 -48.78 -69.77
CA PHE A 241 6.37 -50.25 -69.87
C PHE A 241 5.10 -50.67 -70.63
N ILE A 242 3.94 -50.08 -70.34
CA ILE A 242 2.69 -50.43 -71.02
C ILE A 242 2.73 -50.07 -72.52
N GLN A 243 3.35 -48.95 -72.90
CA GLN A 243 3.51 -48.57 -74.31
C GLN A 243 4.40 -49.53 -75.12
N ILE A 244 5.38 -50.18 -74.48
CA ILE A 244 6.25 -51.16 -75.15
C ILE A 244 5.52 -52.48 -75.44
N TYR A 245 4.50 -52.84 -74.66
CA TYR A 245 3.74 -54.08 -74.83
C TYR A 245 2.52 -53.99 -75.78
N VAL A 246 2.24 -52.81 -76.36
CA VAL A 246 1.06 -52.55 -77.22
C VAL A 246 1.44 -52.28 -78.69
N LEU A 247 2.71 -52.47 -79.07
CA LEU A 247 3.21 -52.41 -80.45
C LEU A 247 3.70 -53.80 -80.90
#